data_AF-A0AAW0WYS9-F1
#
_entry.id   AF-A0AAW0WYS9-F1
#
_cell.length_a   1.000
_cell.length_b   1.000
_cell.length_c   1.000
_cell.angle_alpha   90.00
_cell.angle_beta   90.00
_cell.angle_gamma   90.00
#
_symmetry.space_group_name_H-M   'P 1'
#
loop_
_entity.id
_entity.type
_entity.pdbx_description
1 polymer ?
#
loop_
_entity_poly.entity_id
_entity_poly.type
_entity_poly.pdbx_seq_one_letter_code
_entity_poly.pdbx_strand_id
1 'polypeptide(L)'
;MSVRSGRVIKTVRTLTRSAHEAACAYSTYNCTMTRVDGFEYCSRHILEDKGAPFRQCNYIYTSTGKRCLRPAPTCDRKEGRYCGEHSRQSLVLRQRAARRSLPRETPETLLSQLSHHQMDTQTAGQNGV
;
A
#
# COMPACT_ATOMS: atom_id res chain seq x y z
N MET A 1 40.47 22.51 32.34
CA MET A 1 39.02 22.69 32.08
C MET A 1 38.52 21.46 31.35
N SER A 2 37.76 20.60 32.02
CA SER A 2 37.41 19.25 31.54
C SER A 2 36.03 19.26 30.87
N VAL A 3 35.97 19.08 29.55
CA VAL A 3 34.72 18.91 28.82
C VAL A 3 34.44 17.43 28.61
N ARG A 4 33.55 16.87 29.45
CA ARG A 4 33.04 15.50 29.33
C ARG A 4 31.84 15.50 28.37
N SER A 5 32.08 15.26 27.08
CA SER A 5 31.01 15.07 26.11
C SER A 5 30.48 13.63 26.19
N GLY A 6 29.56 13.39 27.13
CA GLY A 6 28.82 12.13 27.24
C GLY A 6 27.74 12.01 26.16
N ARG A 7 27.95 11.13 25.18
CA ARG A 7 26.93 10.77 24.19
C ARG A 7 25.98 9.74 24.81
N VAL A 8 24.78 10.17 25.15
CA VAL A 8 23.70 9.26 25.57
C VAL A 8 23.18 8.53 24.32
N ILE A 9 23.67 7.31 24.09
CA ILE A 9 23.05 6.41 23.11
C ILE A 9 21.74 5.94 23.74
N LYS A 10 20.62 6.44 23.23
CA LYS A 10 19.29 5.88 23.53
C LYS A 10 19.24 4.48 22.95
N THR A 11 19.61 3.47 23.73
CA THR A 11 19.32 2.07 23.41
C THR A 11 17.81 1.91 23.44
N VAL A 12 17.19 1.97 22.27
CA VAL A 12 15.83 1.48 22.07
C VAL A 12 15.86 0.00 22.45
N ARG A 13 15.38 -0.30 23.66
CA ARG A 13 15.09 -1.67 24.09
C ARG A 13 13.97 -2.18 23.19
N THR A 14 14.34 -2.83 22.09
CA THR A 14 13.43 -3.71 21.37
C THR A 14 13.09 -4.83 22.35
N LEU A 15 11.98 -4.68 23.05
CA LEU A 15 11.39 -5.76 23.82
C LEU A 15 11.14 -6.89 22.82
N THR A 16 11.98 -7.91 22.88
CA THR A 16 11.82 -9.16 22.15
C THR A 16 10.53 -9.78 22.67
N ARG A 17 9.39 -9.42 22.06
CA ARG A 17 8.12 -10.14 22.22
C ARG A 17 8.45 -11.60 21.96
N SER A 18 8.22 -12.46 22.95
CA SER A 18 8.68 -13.84 22.88
C SER A 18 8.21 -14.44 21.56
N ALA A 19 9.12 -15.02 20.77
CA ALA A 19 8.81 -15.52 19.44
C ALA A 19 7.66 -16.57 19.48
N HIS A 20 7.42 -17.14 20.66
CA HIS A 20 6.36 -18.08 20.95
C HIS A 20 4.96 -17.43 21.10
N GLU A 21 4.85 -16.24 21.70
CA GLU A 21 3.57 -15.51 21.77
C GLU A 21 3.17 -14.88 20.44
N ALA A 22 4.12 -14.72 19.52
CA ALA A 22 3.87 -14.16 18.20
C ALA A 22 3.55 -15.21 17.13
N ALA A 23 3.59 -16.51 17.43
CA ALA A 23 3.42 -17.58 16.44
C ALA A 23 1.95 -17.88 16.13
N CYS A 24 1.64 -18.10 14.85
CA CYS A 24 0.30 -18.39 14.35
C CYS A 24 -0.38 -19.57 15.07
N ALA A 25 -1.62 -19.37 15.54
CA ALA A 25 -2.43 -20.36 16.25
C ALA A 25 -3.10 -21.42 15.33
N TYR A 26 -2.46 -21.75 14.20
CA TYR A 26 -3.02 -22.72 13.26
C TYR A 26 -2.92 -24.14 13.84
N SER A 27 -4.02 -24.90 13.79
CA SER A 27 -4.16 -26.15 14.54
C SER A 27 -3.63 -27.38 13.81
N THR A 28 -3.60 -27.40 12.47
CA THR A 28 -3.20 -28.60 11.72
C THR A 28 -1.69 -28.86 11.76
N TYR A 29 -0.87 -27.81 11.89
CA TYR A 29 0.57 -27.95 12.09
C TYR A 29 1.14 -26.71 12.80
N ASN A 30 2.31 -26.86 13.42
CA ASN A 30 2.99 -25.75 14.09
C ASN A 30 3.45 -24.71 13.04
N CYS A 31 2.73 -23.59 12.95
CA CYS A 31 3.09 -22.52 12.05
C CYS A 31 3.99 -21.51 12.78
N THR A 32 5.25 -21.44 12.39
CA THR A 32 6.25 -20.52 12.99
C THR A 32 6.13 -19.07 12.49
N MET A 33 5.13 -18.79 11.65
CA MET A 33 4.91 -17.44 11.11
C MET A 33 4.29 -16.52 12.15
N THR A 34 4.69 -15.25 12.08
CA THR A 34 4.16 -14.20 12.95
C THR A 34 2.68 -13.96 12.70
N ARG A 35 1.92 -13.83 13.79
CA ARG A 35 0.53 -13.36 13.82
C ARG A 35 0.40 -11.98 13.18
N VAL A 36 -0.72 -11.76 12.51
CA VAL A 36 -1.13 -10.42 12.07
C VAL A 36 -1.60 -9.64 13.28
N ASP A 37 -1.30 -8.35 13.35
CA ASP A 37 -1.70 -7.52 14.48
C ASP A 37 -3.23 -7.54 14.68
N GLY A 38 -3.66 -7.85 15.91
CA GLY A 38 -5.08 -8.00 16.26
C GLY A 38 -5.71 -9.35 15.90
N PHE A 39 -4.95 -10.31 15.37
CA PHE A 39 -5.42 -11.64 15.00
C PHE A 39 -4.52 -12.75 15.55
N GLU A 40 -5.09 -13.94 15.74
CA GLU A 40 -4.36 -15.12 16.23
C GLU A 40 -3.61 -15.88 15.11
N TYR A 41 -3.79 -15.49 13.86
CA TYR A 41 -3.27 -16.18 12.69
C TYR A 41 -2.27 -15.34 11.91
N CYS A 42 -1.35 -15.99 11.19
CA CYS A 42 -0.44 -15.31 10.27
C CYS A 42 -1.14 -14.87 8.99
N SER A 43 -0.46 -14.08 8.16
CA SER A 43 -1.01 -13.60 6.88
C SER A 43 -1.48 -14.72 5.93
N ARG A 44 -0.95 -15.95 6.03
CA ARG A 44 -1.43 -17.09 5.23
C ARG A 44 -2.69 -17.73 5.81
N HIS A 45 -2.75 -17.89 7.13
CA HIS A 45 -3.84 -18.56 7.83
C HIS A 45 -4.95 -17.63 8.32
N ILE A 46 -4.82 -16.32 8.13
CA ILE A 46 -5.89 -15.35 8.46
C ILE A 46 -7.22 -15.63 7.74
N LEU A 47 -7.20 -16.47 6.70
CA LEU A 47 -8.40 -16.95 6.02
C LEU A 47 -9.22 -17.99 6.82
N GLU A 48 -8.62 -18.60 7.84
CA GLU A 48 -9.29 -19.52 8.77
C GLU A 48 -10.24 -18.78 9.72
N ASP A 49 -9.84 -17.58 10.12
CA ASP A 49 -10.62 -16.73 11.01
C ASP A 49 -11.82 -16.14 10.24
N LYS A 50 -13.03 -16.56 10.63
CA LYS A 50 -14.27 -16.08 10.02
C LYS A 50 -14.60 -14.64 10.44
N GLY A 51 -14.07 -14.17 11.56
CA GLY A 51 -14.23 -12.81 12.08
C GLY A 51 -13.22 -11.83 11.51
N ALA A 52 -12.15 -12.31 10.86
CA ALA A 52 -11.17 -11.44 10.25
C ALA A 52 -11.72 -10.77 8.98
N PRO A 53 -11.39 -9.48 8.74
CA PRO A 53 -11.77 -8.74 7.55
C PRO A 53 -10.88 -9.14 6.35
N PHE A 54 -10.64 -10.44 6.17
CA PHE A 54 -9.82 -11.00 5.11
C PHE A 54 -10.56 -12.17 4.46
N ARG A 55 -10.52 -12.22 3.13
CA ARG A 55 -11.07 -13.33 2.33
C ARG A 55 -10.09 -13.68 1.22
N GLN A 56 -10.25 -14.85 0.61
CA GLN A 56 -9.41 -15.24 -0.51
C GLN A 56 -9.54 -14.25 -1.68
N CYS A 57 -8.42 -13.92 -2.30
CA CYS A 57 -8.37 -13.06 -3.47
C CYS A 57 -9.29 -13.56 -4.61
N ASN A 58 -10.00 -12.62 -5.24
CA ASN A 58 -10.92 -12.91 -6.36
C ASN A 58 -10.25 -12.99 -7.72
N TYR A 59 -8.92 -12.82 -7.80
CA TYR A 59 -8.19 -12.94 -9.06
C TYR A 59 -8.14 -14.41 -9.51
N ILE A 60 -8.43 -14.64 -10.78
CA ILE A 60 -8.33 -15.94 -11.45
C ILE A 60 -7.16 -15.86 -12.42
N TYR A 61 -6.17 -16.75 -12.26
CA TYR A 61 -5.05 -16.82 -13.19
C TYR A 61 -5.54 -17.29 -14.56
N THR A 62 -5.26 -16.52 -15.61
CA THR A 62 -5.60 -16.89 -16.99
C THR A 62 -4.87 -18.16 -17.45
N SER A 63 -3.67 -18.41 -16.91
CA SER A 63 -2.85 -19.58 -17.23
C SER A 63 -3.41 -20.89 -16.67
N THR A 64 -4.06 -20.85 -15.51
CA THR A 64 -4.37 -22.06 -14.73
C THR A 64 -5.87 -22.17 -14.40
N GLY A 65 -6.65 -21.09 -14.58
CA GLY A 65 -8.05 -21.00 -14.17
C GLY A 65 -8.27 -21.04 -12.64
N LYS A 66 -7.20 -21.15 -11.84
CA LYS A 66 -7.28 -21.21 -10.39
C LYS A 66 -7.35 -19.82 -9.78
N ARG A 67 -8.06 -19.71 -8.66
CA ARG A 67 -8.11 -18.49 -7.85
C ARG A 67 -6.82 -18.30 -7.07
N CYS A 68 -6.40 -17.06 -6.92
CA CYS A 68 -5.27 -16.72 -6.07
C CYS A 68 -5.57 -17.11 -4.61
N LEU A 69 -4.63 -17.80 -3.96
CA LEU A 69 -4.77 -18.24 -2.56
C LEU A 69 -4.41 -17.16 -1.52
N ARG A 70 -3.97 -15.97 -1.99
CA ARG A 70 -3.54 -14.89 -1.10
C ARG A 70 -4.74 -14.25 -0.38
N PRO A 71 -4.56 -13.79 0.86
CA PRO A 71 -5.58 -13.01 1.55
C PRO A 71 -5.79 -11.66 0.87
N ALA A 72 -7.03 -11.23 0.83
CA ALA A 72 -7.48 -9.94 0.34
C ALA A 72 -8.34 -9.27 1.43
N PRO A 73 -8.09 -8.00 1.77
CA PRO A 73 -8.89 -7.30 2.75
C PRO A 73 -10.33 -7.15 2.26
N THR A 74 -11.29 -7.32 3.15
CA THR A 74 -12.70 -6.99 2.92
C THR A 74 -12.89 -5.49 2.99
N CYS A 75 -12.47 -4.80 1.94
CA CYS A 75 -12.89 -3.43 1.72
C CYS A 75 -14.37 -3.43 1.31
N ASP A 76 -15.15 -2.50 1.86
CA ASP A 76 -16.58 -2.30 1.53
C ASP A 76 -16.78 -1.74 0.12
N ARG A 77 -15.71 -1.25 -0.51
CA ARG A 77 -15.72 -0.75 -1.88
C ARG A 77 -16.14 -1.91 -2.81
N LYS A 78 -17.20 -1.70 -3.59
CA LYS A 78 -17.76 -2.60 -4.62
C LYS A 78 -16.75 -3.19 -5.63
N GLU A 79 -15.53 -2.66 -5.67
CA GLU A 79 -14.45 -3.15 -6.52
C GLU A 79 -13.83 -4.41 -5.91
N GLY A 80 -13.74 -5.49 -6.68
CA GLY A 80 -13.40 -6.83 -6.21
C GLY A 80 -12.27 -6.94 -5.18
N ARG A 81 -12.39 -7.90 -4.26
CA ARG A 81 -11.36 -8.21 -3.25
C ARG A 81 -10.11 -8.80 -3.88
N TYR A 82 -9.09 -7.97 -4.09
CA TYR A 82 -7.78 -8.38 -4.57
C TYR A 82 -6.74 -8.37 -3.44
N CYS A 83 -5.80 -9.31 -3.47
CA CYS A 83 -4.63 -9.24 -2.59
C CYS A 83 -3.75 -8.05 -2.99
N GLY A 84 -2.78 -7.64 -2.17
CA GLY A 84 -1.97 -6.44 -2.43
C GLY A 84 -1.30 -6.41 -3.81
N GLU A 85 -0.85 -7.57 -4.30
CA GLU A 85 -0.26 -7.71 -5.63
C GLU A 85 -1.28 -7.47 -6.75
N HIS A 86 -2.40 -8.21 -6.72
CA HIS A 86 -3.44 -8.08 -7.73
C HIS A 86 -4.19 -6.74 -7.63
N SER A 87 -4.26 -6.13 -6.45
CA SER A 87 -4.82 -4.79 -6.27
C SER A 87 -3.97 -3.75 -7.01
N ARG A 88 -2.64 -3.84 -6.86
CA ARG A 88 -1.69 -3.00 -7.59
C ARG A 88 -1.79 -3.22 -9.10
N GLN A 89 -1.84 -4.48 -9.55
CA GLN A 89 -2.01 -4.80 -10.97
C GLN A 89 -3.33 -4.27 -11.54
N SER A 90 -4.46 -4.49 -10.85
CA SER A 90 -5.77 -3.98 -11.25
C SER A 90 -5.81 -2.45 -11.28
N LEU A 91 -5.10 -1.77 -10.38
CA LEU A 91 -4.97 -0.31 -10.43
C LEU A 91 -4.20 0.15 -11.67
N VAL A 92 -3.07 -0.48 -11.99
CA VAL A 92 -2.28 -0.16 -13.18
C VAL A 92 -3.08 -0.38 -14.46
N LEU A 93 -3.83 -1.49 -14.55
CA LEU A 93 -4.70 -1.77 -15.69
C LEU A 93 -5.79 -0.71 -15.84
N ARG A 94 -6.44 -0.30 -14.74
CA ARG A 94 -7.43 0.79 -14.75
C ARG A 94 -6.83 2.12 -15.18
N GLN A 95 -5.65 2.48 -14.68
CA GLN A 95 -4.94 3.71 -15.10
C GLN A 95 -4.58 3.68 -16.58
N ARG A 96 -4.11 2.53 -17.11
CA ARG A 96 -3.83 2.38 -18.55
C ARG A 96 -5.10 2.49 -19.39
N ALA A 97 -6.20 1.87 -18.96
CA ALA A 97 -7.49 1.97 -19.65
C ALA A 97 -8.00 3.42 -19.66
N ALA A 98 -7.92 4.12 -18.52
CA ALA A 98 -8.30 5.53 -18.40
C ALA A 98 -7.47 6.44 -19.33
N ARG A 99 -6.15 6.21 -19.43
CA ARG A 99 -5.28 6.95 -20.37
C ARG A 99 -5.64 6.69 -21.84
N ARG A 100 -6.14 5.49 -22.17
CA ARG A 100 -6.58 5.16 -23.54
C ARG A 100 -7.93 5.81 -23.88
N SER A 101 -8.77 6.09 -22.89
CA SER A 101 -10.05 6.78 -23.08
C SER A 101 -9.93 8.31 -23.10
N LEU A 102 -8.82 8.88 -22.64
CA LEU A 102 -8.58 10.32 -22.77
C LEU A 102 -8.22 10.66 -24.23
N PRO A 103 -8.81 11.72 -24.81
CA PRO A 103 -8.35 12.27 -26.08
C PRO A 103 -6.84 12.53 -25.99
N ARG A 104 -6.08 12.06 -26.98
CA ARG A 104 -4.63 12.28 -27.07
C ARG A 104 -4.33 13.77 -26.82
N GLU A 105 -3.53 14.07 -25.79
CA GLU A 105 -3.08 15.43 -25.52
C GLU A 105 -2.46 16.01 -26.81
N THR A 106 -3.11 16.99 -27.45
CA THR A 106 -2.55 17.69 -28.60
C THR A 106 -1.74 18.89 -28.09
N PRO A 107 -0.77 19.41 -28.87
CA PRO A 107 -0.06 20.63 -28.50
C PRO A 107 -1.03 21.78 -28.20
N GLU A 108 -2.13 21.89 -28.93
CA GLU A 108 -3.17 22.90 -28.70
C GLU A 108 -3.80 22.80 -27.31
N THR A 109 -4.14 21.59 -26.84
CA THR A 109 -4.71 21.39 -25.50
C THR A 109 -3.72 21.76 -24.40
N LEU A 110 -2.43 21.45 -24.61
CA LEU A 110 -1.35 21.84 -23.69
C LEU A 110 -1.16 23.36 -23.65
N LEU A 111 -1.15 24.03 -24.82
CA LEU A 111 -1.08 25.50 -24.90
C LEU A 111 -2.28 26.15 -24.22
N SER A 112 -3.49 25.63 -24.42
CA SER A 112 -4.70 26.12 -23.77
C SER A 112 -4.62 26.02 -22.24
N GLN A 113 -4.09 24.92 -21.68
CA GLN A 113 -3.89 24.75 -20.23
C GLN A 113 -2.87 25.74 -19.64
N LEU A 114 -1.87 26.14 -20.43
CA LEU A 114 -0.82 27.08 -20.03
C LEU A 114 -1.24 28.56 -20.15
N SER A 115 -2.24 28.88 -20.97
CA SER A 115 -2.69 30.26 -21.21
C SER A 115 -3.09 31.03 -19.95
N HIS A 116 -3.55 30.34 -18.90
CA HIS A 116 -3.99 30.97 -17.65
C HIS A 116 -2.84 31.34 -16.69
N HIS A 117 -1.61 30.91 -16.95
CA HIS A 117 -0.45 31.18 -16.08
C HIS A 117 0.26 32.51 -16.40
N GLN A 118 -0.26 33.30 -17.34
CA GLN A 118 0.45 34.47 -17.87
C GLN A 118 0.21 35.77 -17.09
N MET A 119 -0.44 35.75 -15.92
CA MET A 119 -0.87 36.96 -15.21
C MET A 119 -0.19 37.22 -13.85
N ASP A 120 0.86 36.49 -13.47
CA ASP A 120 1.52 36.65 -12.15
C ASP A 120 2.96 37.21 -12.20
N THR A 121 3.46 37.64 -13.37
CA THR A 121 4.86 38.14 -13.50
C THR A 121 5.00 39.66 -13.43
N GLN A 122 3.94 40.44 -13.16
CA GLN A 122 4.01 41.91 -13.13
C GLN A 122 4.14 42.55 -11.74
N THR A 123 4.15 41.81 -10.63
CA THR A 123 4.22 42.39 -9.26
C THR A 123 5.57 42.28 -8.54
N ALA A 124 6.65 41.87 -9.22
CA ALA A 124 7.98 41.68 -8.60
C ALA A 124 9.12 42.49 -9.26
N GLY A 125 8.82 43.66 -9.83
CA GLY A 125 9.78 44.43 -10.65
C GLY A 125 9.89 45.93 -10.39
N GLN A 126 9.41 46.46 -9.27
CA GLN A 126 9.62 47.87 -8.91
C GLN A 126 9.96 48.02 -7.43
N ASN A 127 11.24 47.92 -7.09
CA ASN A 127 11.89 48.59 -5.95
C ASN A 127 13.40 48.30 -6.00
N GLY A 128 14.18 49.26 -6.51
CA GLY A 128 15.62 49.26 -6.38
C GLY A 128 16.35 49.84 -7.59
N VAL A 129 16.45 51.17 -7.67
CA VAL A 129 17.69 51.99 -7.58
C VAL A 129 17.28 53.38 -7.11
#